data_AF-A0A937SQ61-F1
#
_entry.id   AF-A0A937SQ61-F1
#
_cell.length_a   1.000
_cell.length_b   1.000
_cell.length_c   1.000
_cell.angle_alpha   90.00
_cell.angle_beta   90.00
_cell.angle_gamma   90.00
#
_symmetry.space_group_name_H-M   'P 1'
#
loop_
_entity.id
_entity.type
_entity.pdbx_description
1 polymer ?
#
loop_
_entity_poly.entity_id
_entity_poly.type
_entity_poly.pdbx_seq_one_letter_code
_entity_poly.pdbx_strand_id
1 'polypeptide(L)'
;MKQQKDYLQAYHEFKESVDFTRGGFLPDLDNMVWYLLAGVPPVPGDDDHSEKGQIIALDQRLNILKAIFVELNKSMSDDFLDQGLKIYDQAGESAKTMLLETGDG
;
A
#
# COMPACT_ATOMS: atom_id res chain seq x y z
N MET A 1 -3.32 0.69 21.54
CA MET A 1 -1.95 1.26 21.67
C MET A 1 -0.89 0.42 20.99
N LYS A 2 -0.81 -0.91 21.19
CA LYS A 2 0.19 -1.77 20.53
C LYS A 2 0.08 -1.74 18.99
N GLN A 3 -1.08 -2.08 18.43
CA GLN A 3 -1.31 -2.07 16.97
C GLN A 3 -0.99 -0.73 16.28
N GLN A 4 -1.24 0.39 16.94
CA GLN A 4 -0.90 1.71 16.39
C GLN A 4 0.63 1.92 16.33
N LYS A 5 1.36 1.47 17.36
CA LYS A 5 2.83 1.53 17.36
C LYS A 5 3.40 0.62 16.28
N ASP A 6 2.88 -0.59 16.16
CA ASP A 6 3.34 -1.57 15.18
C ASP A 6 3.09 -1.07 13.74
N TYR A 7 1.94 -0.42 13.48
CA TYR A 7 1.65 0.18 12.18
C TYR A 7 2.56 1.38 11.85
N LEU A 8 2.80 2.27 12.83
CA LEU A 8 3.72 3.39 12.66
C LEU A 8 5.15 2.91 12.42
N GLN A 9 5.56 1.84 13.09
CA GLN A 9 6.86 1.21 12.87
C GLN A 9 6.98 0.67 11.44
N ALA A 10 5.97 -0.06 10.94
CA ALA A 10 5.95 -0.54 9.56
C ALA A 10 6.06 0.61 8.53
N TYR A 11 5.39 1.73 8.78
CA TYR A 11 5.54 2.94 7.96
C TYR A 11 6.97 3.48 7.98
N HIS A 12 7.58 3.64 9.16
CA HIS A 12 8.93 4.17 9.28
C HIS A 12 9.99 3.25 8.66
N GLU A 13 9.89 1.95 8.89
CA GLU A 13 10.80 0.95 8.30
C GLU A 13 10.70 0.95 6.77
N PHE A 14 9.49 0.97 6.23
CA PHE A 14 9.32 1.04 4.78
C PHE A 14 9.83 2.37 4.22
N LYS A 15 9.57 3.48 4.91
CA LYS A 15 10.08 4.80 4.52
C LYS A 15 11.61 4.82 4.44
N GLU A 16 12.31 4.21 5.37
CA GLU A 16 13.77 4.12 5.36
C GLU A 16 14.30 3.30 4.16
N SER A 17 13.49 2.39 3.61
CA SER A 17 13.85 1.61 2.41
C SER A 17 13.67 2.38 1.09
N VAL A 18 13.00 3.54 1.11
CA VAL A 18 12.62 4.28 -0.11
C VAL A 18 13.66 5.35 -0.44
N ASP A 19 14.09 5.38 -1.70
CA ASP A 19 14.97 6.44 -2.22
C ASP A 19 14.14 7.68 -2.60
N PHE A 20 14.08 8.65 -1.69
CA PHE A 20 13.38 9.92 -1.89
C PHE A 20 14.02 10.86 -2.92
N THR A 21 15.17 10.51 -3.51
CA THR A 21 15.75 11.26 -4.62
C THR A 21 15.09 10.93 -5.96
N ARG A 22 14.30 9.85 -6.02
CA ARG A 22 13.64 9.37 -7.23
C ARG A 22 12.13 9.55 -7.14
N GLY A 23 11.64 10.72 -7.54
CA GLY A 23 10.21 11.04 -7.66
C GLY A 23 9.79 11.48 -9.07
N GLY A 24 8.55 11.94 -9.22
CA GLY A 24 8.02 12.50 -10.47
C GLY A 24 7.47 11.47 -11.46
N PHE A 25 7.17 10.25 -11.02
CA PHE A 25 6.53 9.22 -11.84
C PHE A 25 5.25 8.70 -11.19
N LEU A 26 4.26 8.38 -12.04
CA LEU A 26 3.05 7.72 -11.59
C LEU A 26 3.33 6.24 -11.31
N PRO A 27 2.66 5.63 -10.32
CA PRO A 27 2.75 4.20 -10.11
C PRO A 27 2.18 3.44 -11.32
N ASP A 28 2.73 2.27 -11.58
CA ASP A 28 2.16 1.32 -12.53
C ASP A 28 1.14 0.41 -11.83
N LEU A 29 -0.04 0.26 -12.43
CA LEU A 29 -1.18 -0.41 -11.79
C LEU A 29 -0.89 -1.91 -11.54
N ASP A 30 -0.41 -2.62 -12.57
CA ASP A 30 -0.20 -4.08 -12.49
C ASP A 30 0.90 -4.42 -11.48
N ASN A 31 1.99 -3.66 -11.49
CA ASN A 31 3.04 -3.80 -10.48
C ASN A 31 2.51 -3.51 -9.08
N MET A 32 1.64 -2.51 -8.92
CA MET A 32 1.09 -2.17 -7.61
C MET A 32 0.19 -3.27 -7.05
N VAL A 33 -0.67 -3.85 -7.88
CA VAL A 33 -1.48 -5.03 -7.50
C VAL A 33 -0.56 -6.17 -7.06
N TRP A 34 0.51 -6.44 -7.81
CA TRP A 34 1.46 -7.48 -7.46
C TRP A 34 2.17 -7.22 -6.14
N TYR A 35 2.65 -5.99 -5.87
CA TYR A 35 3.28 -5.65 -4.59
C TYR A 35 2.34 -5.81 -3.40
N LEU A 36 1.07 -5.40 -3.54
CA LEU A 36 0.05 -5.56 -2.50
C LEU A 36 -0.17 -7.03 -2.16
N LEU A 37 -0.32 -7.89 -3.18
CA LEU A 37 -0.53 -9.33 -3.01
C LEU A 37 0.73 -10.08 -2.53
N ALA A 38 1.91 -9.64 -2.96
CA ALA A 38 3.20 -10.16 -2.50
C ALA A 38 3.51 -9.79 -1.04
N GLY A 39 2.71 -8.89 -0.46
CA GLY A 39 2.79 -8.55 0.94
C GLY A 39 3.79 -7.44 1.25
N VAL A 40 4.01 -6.50 0.33
CA VAL A 40 4.99 -5.42 0.48
C VAL A 40 4.27 -4.06 0.59
N PRO A 41 4.57 -3.23 1.62
CA PRO A 41 5.43 -3.52 2.77
C PRO A 41 4.83 -4.58 3.72
N PRO A 42 5.63 -5.23 4.58
CA PRO A 42 5.07 -6.03 5.68
C PRO A 42 4.32 -5.11 6.65
N VAL A 43 3.20 -5.59 7.19
CA VAL A 43 2.33 -4.80 8.07
C VAL A 43 1.76 -5.66 9.21
N PRO A 44 1.31 -5.06 10.32
CA PRO A 44 0.77 -5.82 11.45
C PRO A 44 -0.42 -6.73 11.12
N GLY A 45 -1.20 -6.40 10.08
CA GLY A 45 -2.30 -7.24 9.62
C GLY A 45 -1.85 -8.63 9.14
N ASP A 46 -0.59 -8.82 8.78
CA ASP A 46 -0.06 -10.10 8.30
C ASP A 46 -0.04 -11.20 9.34
N ASP A 47 -0.06 -10.83 10.62
CA ASP A 47 -0.13 -11.77 11.75
C ASP A 47 -1.50 -12.48 11.83
N ASP A 48 -2.53 -11.98 11.14
CA ASP A 48 -3.86 -12.58 11.04
C ASP A 48 -4.07 -13.19 9.65
N HIS A 49 -3.98 -14.53 9.57
CA HIS A 49 -4.12 -15.26 8.32
C HIS A 49 -5.58 -15.52 7.91
N SER A 50 -6.56 -15.03 8.66
CA SER A 50 -7.97 -15.07 8.23
C SER A 50 -8.19 -14.14 7.03
N GLU A 51 -9.27 -14.37 6.27
CA GLU A 51 -9.69 -13.47 5.18
C GLU A 51 -9.78 -12.02 5.65
N LYS A 52 -10.37 -11.80 6.83
CA LYS A 52 -10.44 -10.47 7.45
C LYS A 52 -9.05 -9.89 7.73
N GLY A 53 -8.12 -10.69 8.22
CA GLY A 53 -6.74 -10.30 8.47
C GLY A 53 -6.03 -9.88 7.18
N GLN A 54 -6.20 -10.66 6.11
CA GLN A 54 -5.64 -10.35 4.78
C GLN A 54 -6.17 -9.03 4.22
N ILE A 55 -7.48 -8.76 4.35
CA ILE A 55 -8.07 -7.47 3.94
C ILE A 55 -7.52 -6.30 4.77
N ILE A 56 -7.39 -6.47 6.09
CA ILE A 56 -6.78 -5.45 6.97
C ILE A 56 -5.32 -5.19 6.58
N ALA A 57 -4.57 -6.24 6.28
CA ALA A 57 -3.18 -6.14 5.89
C ALA A 57 -3.03 -5.39 4.55
N LEU A 58 -3.88 -5.69 3.58
CA LEU A 58 -3.93 -4.97 2.31
C LEU A 58 -4.22 -3.48 2.51
N ASP A 59 -5.22 -3.14 3.34
CA ASP A 59 -5.56 -1.75 3.63
C ASP A 59 -4.42 -0.98 4.32
N GLN A 60 -3.73 -1.62 5.27
CA GLN A 60 -2.57 -1.04 5.94
C GLN A 60 -1.44 -0.75 4.95
N ARG A 61 -1.11 -1.71 4.08
CA ARG A 61 -0.09 -1.54 3.03
C ARG A 61 -0.43 -0.39 2.11
N LEU A 62 -1.67 -0.36 1.64
CA LEU A 62 -2.13 0.66 0.71
C LEU A 62 -1.99 2.06 1.30
N ASN A 63 -2.34 2.22 2.58
CA ASN A 63 -2.20 3.49 3.28
C ASN A 63 -0.73 3.92 3.42
N ILE A 64 0.18 2.99 3.74
CA ILE A 64 1.62 3.28 3.81
C ILE A 64 2.13 3.71 2.43
N LEU A 65 1.82 2.95 1.38
CA LEU A 65 2.28 3.24 0.02
C LEU A 65 1.77 4.59 -0.50
N LYS A 66 0.49 4.93 -0.25
CA LYS A 66 -0.08 6.23 -0.58
C LYS A 66 0.61 7.38 0.15
N ALA A 67 0.87 7.22 1.45
CA ALA A 67 1.57 8.23 2.24
C ALA A 67 2.97 8.49 1.69
N ILE A 68 3.73 7.43 1.41
CA ILE A 68 5.06 7.54 0.80
C ILE A 68 5.01 8.20 -0.57
N PHE A 69 4.04 7.82 -1.42
CA PHE A 69 3.88 8.44 -2.74
C PHE A 69 3.67 9.95 -2.64
N VAL A 70 2.80 10.41 -1.74
CA VAL A 70 2.56 11.85 -1.52
C VAL A 70 3.81 12.54 -1.00
N GLU A 71 4.53 11.93 -0.06
CA GLU A 71 5.76 12.52 0.48
C GLU A 71 6.88 12.63 -0.56
N LEU A 72 7.05 11.57 -1.37
CA LEU A 72 8.02 11.49 -2.46
C LEU A 72 7.73 12.52 -3.56
N ASN A 73 6.45 12.81 -3.79
CA ASN A 73 5.98 13.69 -4.85
C ASN A 73 5.41 15.02 -4.33
N LYS A 74 5.75 15.44 -3.10
CA LYS A 74 5.17 16.62 -2.44
C LYS A 74 5.38 17.95 -3.19
N SER A 75 6.31 17.98 -4.14
CA SER A 75 6.58 19.15 -5.00
C SER A 75 5.88 19.09 -6.35
N MET A 76 5.13 18.02 -6.64
CA MET A 76 4.32 17.88 -7.85
C MET A 76 2.98 18.59 -7.68
N SER A 77 2.22 18.73 -8.77
CA SER A 77 0.89 19.34 -8.73
C SER A 77 -0.14 18.43 -8.05
N ASP A 78 -1.20 19.03 -7.51
CA ASP A 78 -2.34 18.30 -6.95
C ASP A 78 -2.94 17.32 -7.96
N ASP A 79 -3.09 17.72 -9.23
CA ASP A 79 -3.58 16.83 -10.30
C ASP A 79 -2.71 15.57 -10.48
N PHE A 80 -1.40 15.69 -10.31
CA PHE A 80 -0.48 14.55 -10.38
C PHE A 80 -0.66 13.63 -9.17
N LEU A 81 -0.78 14.22 -7.97
CA LEU A 81 -1.01 13.46 -6.75
C LEU A 81 -2.35 12.72 -6.82
N ASP A 82 -3.41 13.38 -7.27
CA ASP A 82 -4.74 12.80 -7.45
C ASP A 82 -4.74 11.65 -8.45
N GLN A 83 -4.02 11.78 -9.57
CA GLN A 83 -3.87 10.71 -10.54
C GLN A 83 -3.16 9.49 -9.94
N GLY A 84 -2.05 9.70 -9.22
CA GLY A 84 -1.34 8.61 -8.58
C GLY A 84 -2.19 7.93 -7.49
N LEU A 85 -2.88 8.70 -6.65
CA LEU A 85 -3.75 8.16 -5.60
C LEU A 85 -4.91 7.32 -6.17
N LYS A 86 -5.49 7.72 -7.31
CA LYS A 86 -6.50 6.90 -8.01
C LYS A 86 -5.95 5.56 -8.47
N ILE A 87 -4.69 5.50 -8.93
CA ILE A 87 -4.06 4.22 -9.31
C ILE A 87 -3.89 3.34 -8.07
N TYR A 88 -3.50 3.91 -6.93
CA TYR A 88 -3.45 3.17 -5.66
C TYR A 88 -4.83 2.63 -5.27
N ASP A 89 -5.89 3.44 -5.36
CA ASP A 89 -7.27 3.00 -5.09
C ASP A 89 -7.65 1.80 -5.98
N GLN A 90 -7.43 1.91 -7.28
CA GLN A 90 -7.71 0.84 -8.25
C GLN A 90 -6.92 -0.44 -7.98
N ALA A 91 -5.64 -0.30 -7.60
CA ALA A 91 -4.80 -1.44 -7.24
C ALA A 91 -5.33 -2.14 -5.98
N GLY A 92 -5.75 -1.36 -4.98
CA GLY A 92 -6.34 -1.85 -3.75
C GLY A 92 -7.65 -2.62 -3.98
N GLU A 93 -8.55 -2.07 -4.79
CA GLU A 93 -9.79 -2.75 -5.17
C GLU A 93 -9.51 -4.06 -5.92
N SER A 94 -8.63 -4.02 -6.91
CA SER A 94 -8.27 -5.20 -7.72
C SER A 94 -7.67 -6.32 -6.87
N ALA A 95 -6.72 -5.98 -5.98
CA ALA A 95 -6.11 -6.95 -5.08
C ALA A 95 -7.12 -7.53 -4.08
N LYS A 96 -8.07 -6.72 -3.56
CA LYS A 96 -9.16 -7.23 -2.70
C LYS A 96 -10.06 -8.21 -3.44
N THR A 97 -10.46 -7.88 -4.66
CA THR A 97 -11.29 -8.78 -5.49
C THR A 97 -10.59 -10.12 -5.70
N MET A 98 -9.30 -10.13 -6.04
CA MET A 98 -8.54 -11.37 -6.23
C MET A 98 -8.43 -12.21 -4.94
N LEU A 99 -8.26 -11.58 -3.78
CA LEU A 99 -8.24 -12.29 -2.49
C LEU A 99 -9.59 -12.97 -2.19
N LEU A 100 -10.69 -12.26 -2.42
CA LEU A 100 -12.04 -12.78 -2.18
C LEU A 100 -12.40 -13.90 -3.16
N GLU A 101 -12.02 -13.78 -4.42
CA GLU A 101 -12.25 -14.83 -5.45
C GLU A 101 -11.44 -16.11 -5.17
N THR A 102 -10.28 -15.99 -4.51
CA THR A 102 -9.44 -17.14 -4.14
C THR A 102 -9.94 -17.86 -2.87
N GLY A 103 -10.77 -17.20 -2.06
CA GLY A 103 -11.34 -17.74 -0.82
C GLY A 103 -12.52 -18.71 -1.01
N ASP A 104 -13.12 -18.73 -2.21
CA ASP A 104 -14.28 -19.58 -2.57
C ASP A 104 -13.89 -20.99 -3.10
N GLY A 105 -12.66 -21.45 -2.83
CA GLY A 105 -12.09 -22.73 -3.30
C GLY A 105 -11.99 -23.83 -2.26
#